data_AF-A0A5J5ED22-F1
#
_entry.id   AF-A0A5J5ED22-F1
#
_cell.length_a   1.000
_cell.length_b   1.000
_cell.length_c   1.000
_cell.angle_alpha   90.00
_cell.angle_beta   90.00
_cell.angle_gamma   90.00
#
_symmetry.space_group_name_H-M   'P 1'
#
loop_
_entity.id
_entity.type
_entity.pdbx_description
1 polymer ?
#
loop_
_entity_poly.entity_id
_entity_poly.type
_entity_poly.pdbx_seq_one_letter_code
_entity_poly.pdbx_strand_id
1 'polypeptide(L)'
;MRIDTVLRNSQKGRQGISERTANRWLLKLGWLYGRNKKGYCDGHERADVVAYRELVFCPRMKVIFQTLREYDDTGEIIPNPCLPWGTKRRVLVTHDESTFNANDSTAYSWKKAGTEWLRPKSKGKGIMISEFLCAAHGRLHCTEVDGSTGKQEKLYATEII
;
A
#
# COMPACT_ATOMS: atom_id res chain seq x y z
N MET A 1 3.60 -3.45 -20.77
CA MET A 1 3.89 -3.00 -22.14
C MET A 1 2.69 -2.21 -22.65
N ARG A 2 2.82 -0.90 -22.91
CA ARG A 2 1.71 -0.11 -23.46
C ARG A 2 1.50 -0.51 -24.91
N ILE A 3 0.26 -0.61 -25.36
CA ILE A 3 -0.08 -1.07 -26.72
C ILE A 3 0.56 -0.13 -27.78
N ASP A 4 0.70 1.14 -27.43
CA ASP A 4 1.36 2.18 -28.22
C ASP A 4 2.80 1.82 -28.61
N THR A 5 3.52 1.09 -27.75
CA THR A 5 4.93 0.75 -27.98
C THR A 5 5.07 -0.31 -29.07
N VAL A 6 4.07 -1.20 -29.21
CA VAL A 6 4.02 -2.22 -30.29
C VAL A 6 3.52 -1.61 -31.59
N LEU A 7 2.57 -0.68 -31.52
CA LEU A 7 1.93 -0.07 -32.68
C LEU A 7 2.79 1.00 -33.39
N ARG A 8 3.86 1.49 -32.76
CA ARG A 8 4.72 2.58 -33.25
C ARG A 8 5.97 2.15 -34.04
N ASN A 9 6.14 0.87 -34.38
CA ASN A 9 7.21 0.45 -35.30
C ASN A 9 6.88 0.87 -36.74
N SER A 10 7.06 2.17 -37.02
CA SER A 10 6.84 2.77 -38.33
C SER A 10 8.13 2.64 -39.15
N GLN A 11 8.19 1.66 -40.07
CA GLN A 11 9.09 1.77 -41.21
C GLN A 11 8.59 2.91 -42.11
N LYS A 12 9.50 3.82 -42.48
CA LYS A 12 9.24 5.04 -43.27
C LYS A 12 8.16 4.80 -44.34
N GLY A 13 7.00 5.45 -44.17
CA GLY A 13 5.97 5.55 -45.22
C GLY A 13 4.61 4.89 -44.93
N ARG A 14 4.43 4.15 -43.82
CA ARG A 14 3.11 3.60 -43.43
C ARG A 14 2.76 3.98 -42.01
N GLN A 15 1.63 4.68 -41.82
CA GLN A 15 1.08 4.90 -40.49
C GLN A 15 0.68 3.54 -39.89
N GLY A 16 1.19 3.25 -38.68
CA GLY A 16 0.84 2.05 -37.94
C GLY A 16 -0.65 1.98 -37.64
N ILE A 17 -1.15 0.78 -37.29
CA ILE A 17 -2.53 0.60 -36.87
C ILE A 17 -2.78 1.46 -35.63
N SER A 18 -3.83 2.28 -35.64
CA SER A 18 -4.21 3.05 -34.46
C SER A 18 -4.75 2.14 -33.36
N GLU A 19 -4.55 2.52 -32.10
CA GLU A 19 -5.10 1.81 -30.94
C GLU A 19 -6.61 1.57 -31.08
N ARG A 20 -7.34 2.56 -31.60
CA ARG A 20 -8.79 2.46 -31.85
C ARG A 20 -9.12 1.34 -32.84
N THR A 21 -8.35 1.22 -33.92
CA THR A 21 -8.52 0.15 -34.91
C THR A 21 -8.18 -1.20 -34.29
N ALA A 22 -7.07 -1.31 -33.55
CA ALA A 22 -6.68 -2.54 -32.85
C ALA A 22 -7.76 -3.01 -31.84
N ASN A 23 -8.29 -2.10 -31.01
CA ASN A 23 -9.34 -2.42 -30.04
C ASN A 23 -10.63 -2.91 -30.71
N ARG A 24 -11.04 -2.30 -31.84
CA ARG A 24 -12.19 -2.77 -32.62
C ARG A 24 -11.99 -4.18 -33.17
N TRP A 25 -10.79 -4.49 -33.65
CA TRP A 25 -10.47 -5.82 -34.15
C TRP A 25 -10.45 -6.86 -33.03
N LEU A 26 -9.89 -6.54 -31.86
CA LEU A 26 -9.90 -7.42 -30.69
C LEU A 26 -11.34 -7.78 -30.28
N LEU A 27 -12.24 -6.80 -30.24
CA LEU A 27 -13.66 -7.04 -29.97
C LEU A 27 -14.30 -7.94 -31.04
N LYS A 28 -14.06 -7.67 -32.34
CA LYS A 28 -14.57 -8.51 -33.44
C LYS A 28 -14.06 -9.96 -33.39
N LEU A 29 -12.84 -10.16 -32.88
CA LEU A 29 -12.24 -11.49 -32.69
C LEU A 29 -12.71 -12.18 -31.40
N GLY A 30 -13.66 -11.60 -30.67
CA GLY A 30 -14.23 -12.18 -29.44
C GLY A 30 -13.36 -11.97 -28.19
N TRP A 31 -12.45 -11.00 -28.21
CA TRP A 31 -11.68 -10.60 -27.02
C TRP A 31 -12.42 -9.52 -26.24
N LEU A 32 -12.35 -9.62 -24.91
CA LEU A 32 -12.95 -8.72 -23.95
C LEU A 32 -11.85 -8.09 -23.11
N TYR A 33 -11.91 -6.78 -22.91
CA TYR A 33 -11.05 -6.09 -21.96
C TYR A 33 -11.73 -6.05 -20.60
N GLY A 34 -11.05 -6.50 -19.55
CA GLY A 34 -11.65 -6.54 -18.23
C GLY A 34 -10.64 -6.69 -17.10
N ARG A 35 -11.14 -6.49 -15.87
CA ARG A 35 -10.34 -6.67 -14.66
C ARG A 35 -10.07 -8.16 -14.43
N ASN A 36 -8.82 -8.49 -14.14
CA ASN A 36 -8.44 -9.81 -13.68
C ASN A 36 -8.97 -10.03 -12.26
N LYS A 37 -9.73 -11.11 -12.05
CA LYS A 37 -10.19 -11.49 -10.72
C LYS A 37 -8.98 -11.95 -9.91
N LYS A 38 -8.73 -11.31 -8.77
CA LYS A 38 -7.80 -11.83 -7.76
C LYS A 38 -8.54 -12.95 -7.01
N GLY A 39 -7.91 -14.11 -6.85
CA GLY A 39 -8.49 -15.29 -6.19
C GLY A 39 -8.19 -15.40 -4.70
N TYR A 40 -7.73 -14.32 -4.05
CA TYR A 40 -7.38 -14.33 -2.63
C TYR A 40 -8.46 -13.61 -1.82
N CYS A 41 -9.10 -14.34 -0.91
CA CYS A 41 -9.97 -13.78 0.12
C CYS A 41 -9.12 -13.61 1.38
N ASP A 42 -8.91 -12.39 1.84
CA ASP A 42 -8.04 -12.03 2.97
C ASP A 42 -8.57 -12.52 4.34
N GLY A 43 -9.66 -13.31 4.37
CA GLY A 43 -10.26 -13.82 5.61
C GLY A 43 -10.79 -12.74 6.56
N HIS A 44 -10.67 -11.46 6.21
CA HIS A 44 -11.07 -10.31 7.03
C HIS A 44 -12.56 -10.29 7.39
N GLU A 45 -13.37 -10.97 6.57
CA GLU A 45 -14.82 -11.11 6.76
C GLU A 45 -15.21 -12.31 7.65
N ARG A 46 -14.24 -13.13 8.10
CA ARG A 46 -14.55 -14.26 8.99
C ARG A 46 -15.10 -13.74 10.32
N ALA A 47 -16.12 -14.42 10.84
CA ALA A 47 -16.84 -14.01 12.04
C ALA A 47 -15.93 -13.86 13.27
N ASP A 48 -14.91 -14.71 13.42
CA ASP A 48 -13.93 -14.63 14.50
C ASP A 48 -13.03 -13.39 14.39
N VAL A 49 -12.56 -13.08 13.19
CA VAL A 49 -11.75 -11.87 12.91
C VAL A 49 -12.56 -10.61 13.15
N VAL A 50 -13.80 -10.57 12.66
CA VAL A 50 -14.71 -9.44 12.87
C VAL A 50 -15.02 -9.26 14.36
N ALA A 51 -15.34 -10.34 15.07
CA ALA A 51 -15.62 -10.30 16.52
C ALA A 51 -14.40 -9.79 17.31
N TYR A 52 -13.19 -10.27 17.01
CA TYR A 52 -11.98 -9.75 17.65
C TYR A 52 -11.76 -8.26 17.37
N ARG A 53 -11.93 -7.85 16.11
CA ARG A 53 -11.77 -6.45 15.70
C ARG A 53 -12.73 -5.54 16.48
N GLU A 54 -13.99 -5.92 16.57
CA GLU A 54 -15.05 -5.12 17.18
C GLU A 54 -15.02 -5.14 18.71
N LEU A 55 -14.77 -6.30 19.33
CA LEU A 55 -14.86 -6.48 20.78
C LEU A 55 -13.55 -6.17 21.51
N VAL A 56 -12.39 -6.34 20.86
CA VAL A 56 -11.08 -6.23 21.52
C VAL A 56 -10.25 -5.10 20.91
N PHE A 57 -10.00 -5.16 19.61
CA PHE A 57 -9.04 -4.25 18.97
C PHE A 57 -9.53 -2.80 18.97
N CYS A 58 -10.71 -2.52 18.41
CA CYS A 58 -11.25 -1.17 18.31
C CYS A 58 -11.43 -0.49 19.68
N PRO A 59 -12.00 -1.16 20.71
CA PRO A 59 -12.12 -0.57 22.05
C PRO A 59 -10.75 -0.27 22.69
N ARG A 60 -9.79 -1.20 22.61
CA ARG A 60 -8.43 -0.99 23.12
C ARG A 60 -7.76 0.20 22.44
N MET A 61 -7.90 0.29 21.12
CA MET A 61 -7.29 1.35 20.34
C MET A 61 -7.94 2.71 20.62
N LYS A 62 -9.26 2.77 20.85
CA LYS A 62 -9.97 3.99 21.27
C LYS A 62 -9.41 4.57 22.58
N VAL A 63 -9.07 3.72 23.56
CA VAL A 63 -8.44 4.16 24.82
C VAL A 63 -7.05 4.73 24.57
N ILE A 64 -6.27 4.10 23.70
CA ILE A 64 -4.91 4.57 23.38
C ILE A 64 -4.97 5.91 22.62
N PHE A 65 -5.92 6.05 21.69
CA PHE A 65 -6.15 7.29 20.92
C PHE A 65 -6.42 8.52 21.80
N GLN A 66 -7.05 8.35 22.97
CA GLN A 66 -7.26 9.47 23.91
C GLN A 66 -5.96 10.13 24.37
N THR A 67 -4.85 9.37 24.39
CA THR A 67 -3.53 9.86 24.82
C THR A 67 -2.58 10.14 23.65
N LEU A 68 -3.01 9.85 22.42
CA LEU A 68 -2.21 10.03 21.21
C LEU A 68 -2.13 11.50 20.82
N ARG A 69 -0.99 11.84 20.22
CA ARG A 69 -0.81 13.10 19.52
C ARG A 69 -1.42 12.99 18.12
N GLU A 70 -2.36 13.86 17.81
CA GLU A 70 -2.94 13.99 16.47
C GLU A 70 -2.34 15.18 15.71
N TYR A 71 -2.26 15.03 14.40
CA TYR A 71 -1.75 16.00 13.45
C TYR A 71 -2.77 16.17 12.33
N ASP A 72 -2.93 17.39 11.83
CA ASP A 72 -3.79 17.65 10.67
C ASP A 72 -3.05 17.34 9.35
N ASP A 73 -3.76 17.52 8.22
CA ASP A 73 -3.21 17.29 6.89
C ASP A 73 -2.04 18.22 6.53
N THR A 74 -1.85 19.32 7.27
CA THR A 74 -0.72 20.25 7.11
C THR A 74 0.49 19.85 7.97
N GLY A 75 0.31 18.88 8.87
CA GLY A 75 1.33 18.45 9.83
C GLY A 75 1.35 19.27 11.12
N GLU A 76 0.35 20.12 11.36
CA GLU A 76 0.22 20.88 12.60
C GLU A 76 -0.48 20.04 13.69
N ILE A 77 -0.13 20.31 14.95
CA ILE A 77 -0.67 19.57 16.09
C ILE A 77 -2.13 19.98 16.31
N ILE A 78 -3.03 19.00 16.26
CA ILE A 78 -4.43 19.23 16.61
C ILE A 78 -4.52 19.46 18.13
N PRO A 79 -5.15 20.56 18.59
CA PRO A 79 -5.32 20.83 20.01
C PRO A 79 -6.23 19.79 20.69
N ASN A 80 -5.63 18.74 21.23
CA ASN A 80 -6.34 17.73 22.02
C ASN A 80 -6.58 18.20 23.46
N PRO A 81 -7.67 17.73 24.11
CA PRO A 81 -7.98 18.08 25.49
C PRO A 81 -6.79 17.80 26.42
N CYS A 82 -6.63 18.64 27.45
CA CYS A 82 -5.59 18.47 28.46
C CYS A 82 -5.66 17.06 29.04
N LEU A 83 -4.55 16.31 28.92
CA LEU A 83 -4.48 15.00 29.55
C LEU A 83 -4.46 15.16 31.09
N PRO A 84 -5.04 14.20 31.83
CA PRO A 84 -4.93 14.18 33.28
C PRO A 84 -3.46 14.24 33.72
N TRP A 85 -3.22 14.93 34.84
CA TRP A 85 -1.89 15.09 35.41
C TRP A 85 -1.19 13.73 35.60
N GLY A 86 0.07 13.63 35.16
CA GLY A 86 0.84 12.38 35.18
C GLY A 86 0.72 11.51 33.93
N THR A 87 -0.20 11.81 33.01
CA THR A 87 -0.34 11.04 31.75
C THR A 87 0.68 11.50 30.71
N LYS A 88 1.51 10.59 30.22
CA LYS A 88 2.44 10.87 29.11
C LYS A 88 1.69 10.80 27.78
N ARG A 89 1.95 11.78 26.91
CA ARG A 89 1.45 11.74 25.53
C ARG A 89 2.15 10.63 24.76
N ARG A 90 1.37 9.84 24.03
CA ARG A 90 1.85 8.78 23.15
C ARG A 90 2.01 9.33 21.73
N VAL A 91 2.95 8.73 20.99
CA VAL A 91 3.13 9.00 19.56
C VAL A 91 2.98 7.67 18.83
N LEU A 92 2.11 7.63 17.84
CA LEU A 92 1.91 6.43 17.03
C LEU A 92 3.09 6.28 16.08
N VAL A 93 3.72 5.11 16.13
CA VAL A 93 4.68 4.66 15.12
C VAL A 93 3.99 3.54 14.35
N THR A 94 3.77 3.76 13.05
CA THR A 94 3.23 2.75 12.15
C THR A 94 4.35 2.08 11.39
N HIS A 95 4.12 0.83 11.01
CA HIS A 95 5.00 0.04 10.19
C HIS A 95 4.17 -0.62 9.10
N ASP A 96 4.69 -0.65 7.89
CA ASP A 96 4.08 -1.38 6.79
C ASP A 96 5.15 -1.98 5.87
N GLU A 97 4.79 -3.06 5.21
CA GLU A 97 5.64 -3.76 4.25
C GLU A 97 5.01 -3.74 2.87
N SER A 98 5.77 -3.28 1.88
CA SER A 98 5.36 -3.28 0.49
C SER A 98 6.34 -4.07 -0.36
N THR A 99 5.81 -5.00 -1.15
CA THR A 99 6.63 -5.80 -2.08
C THR A 99 6.42 -5.32 -3.51
N PHE A 100 7.49 -4.83 -4.13
CA PHE A 100 7.53 -4.42 -5.53
C PHE A 100 8.12 -5.55 -6.37
N ASN A 101 7.35 -6.06 -7.34
CA ASN A 101 7.77 -7.18 -8.17
C ASN A 101 8.13 -6.73 -9.58
N ALA A 102 9.13 -7.38 -10.19
CA ALA A 102 9.56 -7.10 -11.56
C ALA A 102 8.40 -7.21 -12.58
N ASN A 103 7.45 -8.12 -12.34
CA ASN A 103 6.28 -8.33 -13.20
C ASN A 103 4.96 -7.89 -12.54
N ASP A 104 4.94 -6.76 -11.82
CA ASP A 104 3.69 -6.13 -11.39
C ASP A 104 2.89 -5.66 -12.63
N SER A 105 2.04 -6.57 -13.09
CA SER A 105 1.24 -6.45 -14.30
C SER A 105 -0.08 -5.74 -14.00
N THR A 106 -0.59 -4.98 -14.98
CA THR A 106 -1.82 -4.20 -14.87
C THR A 106 -3.00 -5.03 -14.39
N ALA A 107 -3.88 -4.48 -13.55
CA ALA A 107 -5.07 -5.21 -13.09
C ALA A 107 -6.03 -5.60 -14.23
N TYR A 108 -5.90 -4.97 -15.40
CA TYR A 108 -6.71 -5.19 -16.59
C TYR A 108 -5.91 -5.86 -17.70
N SER A 109 -6.57 -6.73 -18.47
CA SER A 109 -6.02 -7.34 -19.68
C SER A 109 -7.12 -7.77 -20.64
N TRP A 110 -6.75 -7.95 -21.90
CA TRP A 110 -7.61 -8.59 -22.90
C TRP A 110 -7.65 -10.10 -22.66
N LYS A 111 -8.86 -10.69 -22.67
CA LYS A 111 -9.10 -12.12 -22.54
C LYS A 111 -10.09 -12.58 -23.60
N LYS A 112 -9.95 -13.80 -24.11
CA LYS A 112 -10.93 -14.35 -25.04
C LYS A 112 -12.20 -14.73 -24.27
N ALA A 113 -13.37 -14.41 -24.83
CA ALA A 113 -14.64 -14.79 -24.23
C ALA A 113 -14.69 -16.31 -23.98
N GLY A 114 -15.10 -16.71 -22.77
CA GLY A 114 -15.12 -18.12 -22.34
C GLY A 114 -13.80 -18.68 -21.81
N THR A 115 -12.71 -17.90 -21.80
CA THR A 115 -11.43 -18.32 -21.19
C THR A 115 -11.10 -17.49 -19.95
N GLU A 116 -10.69 -18.16 -18.88
CA GLU A 116 -10.07 -17.52 -17.72
C GLU A 116 -8.56 -17.63 -17.85
N TRP A 117 -7.91 -16.48 -18.09
CA TRP A 117 -6.46 -16.40 -18.03
C TRP A 117 -6.01 -16.46 -16.56
N LEU A 118 -5.49 -17.62 -16.14
CA LEU A 118 -4.83 -17.77 -14.85
C LEU A 118 -3.45 -17.13 -14.93
N ARG A 119 -3.22 -16.11 -14.09
CA ARG A 119 -1.89 -15.51 -13.99
C ARG A 119 -0.92 -16.50 -13.37
N PRO A 120 0.34 -16.56 -13.85
CA PRO A 120 1.40 -17.24 -13.13
C PRO A 120 1.43 -16.74 -11.68
N LYS A 121 1.55 -17.68 -10.73
CA LYS A 121 1.55 -17.36 -9.31
C LYS A 121 2.73 -16.47 -8.92
N SER A 122 3.89 -16.64 -9.60
CA SER A 122 5.07 -15.82 -9.35
C SER A 122 5.04 -14.52 -10.18
N LYS A 123 5.40 -13.42 -9.53
CA LYS A 123 5.52 -12.10 -10.15
C LYS A 123 6.97 -11.75 -10.54
N GLY A 124 7.84 -12.76 -10.65
CA GLY A 124 9.28 -12.56 -10.84
C GLY A 124 9.99 -12.18 -9.54
N LYS A 125 11.19 -11.59 -9.66
CA LYS A 125 11.97 -11.10 -8.51
C LYS A 125 11.23 -9.94 -7.84
N GLY A 126 11.15 -9.97 -6.51
CA GLY A 126 10.54 -8.93 -5.69
C GLY A 126 11.58 -8.22 -4.83
N ILE A 127 11.37 -6.93 -4.60
CA ILE A 127 12.04 -6.15 -3.56
C ILE A 127 10.99 -5.86 -2.49
N MET A 128 11.26 -6.30 -1.27
CA MET A 128 10.45 -5.96 -0.10
C MET A 128 11.03 -4.69 0.53
N ILE A 129 10.16 -3.71 0.73
CA ILE A 129 10.48 -2.46 1.42
C ILE A 129 9.66 -2.45 2.70
N SER A 130 10.33 -2.16 3.81
CA SER A 130 9.78 -2.21 5.16
C SER A 130 10.18 -0.91 5.83
N GLU A 131 9.21 -0.14 6.34
CA GLU A 131 9.43 1.23 6.78
C GLU A 131 8.63 1.55 8.05
N PHE A 132 9.25 2.29 8.97
CA PHE A 132 8.56 2.85 10.13
C PHE A 132 8.28 4.33 9.91
N LEU A 133 7.02 4.72 10.10
CA LEU A 133 6.54 6.09 9.94
C LEU A 133 5.97 6.62 11.26
N CYS A 134 6.25 7.87 11.54
CA CYS A 134 5.81 8.56 12.74
C CYS A 134 5.34 9.95 12.35
N ALA A 135 4.09 10.32 12.63
CA ALA A 135 3.57 11.65 12.25
C ALA A 135 4.41 12.81 12.85
N ALA A 136 5.02 12.58 14.02
CA ALA A 136 5.85 13.58 14.69
C ALA A 136 7.26 13.75 14.10
N HIS A 137 7.83 12.70 13.53
CA HIS A 137 9.26 12.66 13.14
C HIS A 137 9.49 12.24 11.69
N GLY A 138 8.41 11.96 10.95
CA GLY A 138 8.47 11.39 9.60
C GLY A 138 8.99 9.94 9.62
N ARG A 139 9.86 9.65 8.64
CA ARG A 139 10.48 8.34 8.45
C ARG A 139 11.54 8.09 9.53
N LEU A 140 11.38 7.01 10.29
CA LEU A 140 12.36 6.63 11.29
C LEU A 140 13.53 5.91 10.62
N HIS A 141 14.74 6.26 11.03
CA HIS A 141 15.98 5.61 10.61
C HIS A 141 16.81 5.31 11.85
N CYS A 142 17.48 4.17 11.86
CA CYS A 142 18.44 3.86 12.90
C CYS A 142 19.70 4.67 12.62
N THR A 143 20.05 5.59 13.52
CA THR A 143 21.38 6.17 13.56
C THR A 143 22.25 5.26 14.42
N GLU A 144 23.31 4.69 13.84
CA GLU A 144 24.34 4.06 14.66
C GLU A 144 24.94 5.14 15.57
N VAL A 145 24.71 5.00 16.87
CA VAL A 145 25.31 5.89 17.85
C VAL A 145 26.73 5.42 18.06
N ASP A 146 27.66 5.93 17.24
CA ASP A 146 29.04 6.04 17.69
C ASP A 146 28.99 6.87 18.98
N GLY A 147 29.31 6.24 20.12
CA GLY A 147 29.16 6.76 21.49
C GLY A 147 30.01 8.00 21.83
N SER A 148 30.23 8.90 20.88
CA SER A 148 31.10 10.08 20.98
C SER A 148 30.38 11.42 20.76
N THR A 149 29.08 11.46 20.45
CA THR A 149 28.35 12.73 20.33
C THR A 149 27.23 12.84 21.37
N GLY A 150 27.44 13.70 22.36
CA GLY A 150 26.54 13.98 23.48
C GLY A 150 25.23 14.70 23.11
N LYS A 151 24.52 14.24 22.08
CA LYS A 151 23.12 14.63 21.88
C LYS A 151 22.26 13.74 22.78
N GLN A 152 21.53 14.36 23.71
CA GLN A 152 20.51 13.68 24.51
C GLN A 152 19.48 13.04 23.57
N GLU A 153 19.59 11.73 23.37
CA GLU A 153 18.55 10.97 22.68
C GLU A 153 17.31 10.93 23.56
N LYS A 154 16.18 11.34 23.00
CA LYS A 154 14.89 11.17 23.66
C LYS A 154 14.59 9.67 23.71
N LEU A 155 14.77 9.06 24.87
CA LEU A 155 14.33 7.70 25.15
C LEU A 155 12.80 7.66 25.11
N TYR A 156 12.25 7.09 24.04
CA TYR A 156 10.83 6.80 23.95
C TYR A 156 10.57 5.40 24.53
N ALA A 157 9.68 5.29 25.50
CA ALA A 157 9.14 4.00 25.90
C ALA A 157 8.22 3.50 24.78
N THR A 158 8.58 2.38 24.16
CA THR A 158 7.79 1.74 23.11
C THR A 158 6.95 0.61 23.69
N GLU A 159 5.64 0.68 23.51
CA GLU A 159 4.74 -0.45 23.73
C GLU A 159 4.38 -1.02 22.36
N ILE A 160 4.66 -2.30 22.13
CA ILE A 160 4.18 -3.05 20.95
C ILE A 160 2.79 -3.58 21.32
N ILE A 161 1.76 -3.18 20.57
CA ILE A 161 0.34 -3.48 20.85
C ILE A 161 -0.08 -4.81 20.23
#